data_AF-A0A959TPI2-F1
#
_entry.id   AF-A0A959TPI2-F1
#
_cell.length_a   1.000
_cell.length_b   1.000
_cell.length_c   1.000
_cell.angle_alpha   90.00
_cell.angle_beta   90.00
_cell.angle_gamma   90.00
#
_symmetry.space_group_name_H-M   'P 1'
#
loop_
_entity.id
_entity.type
_entity.pdbx_description
1 polymer ?
#
loop_
_entity_poly.entity_id
_entity_poly.type
_entity_poly.pdbx_seq_one_letter_code
_entity_poly.pdbx_strand_id
1 'polypeptide(L)'
;MGDRPGTTEPHLSVLSAPGLAAWSLNDRDTGACLAFHVMADDEGFDDPRIPKDPRSVSFITLPEWSTLVPGSTLAPGSEAAHLALVHGGLPEGALRDEPVPQLSATCVHVHDDRAEHQLLTRFPS
;
A
#
# COMPACT_ATOMS: atom_id res chain seq x y z
N MET A 1 -20.32 -36.37 -13.60
CA MET A 1 -18.92 -35.93 -13.34
C MET A 1 -19.05 -34.57 -12.66
N GLY A 2 -19.15 -34.58 -11.33
CA GLY A 2 -19.40 -33.38 -10.54
C GLY A 2 -18.07 -32.66 -10.33
N ASP A 3 -17.98 -31.46 -10.83
CA ASP A 3 -16.86 -30.55 -10.58
C ASP A 3 -16.76 -30.35 -9.07
N ARG A 4 -15.65 -30.78 -8.47
CA ARG A 4 -15.35 -30.38 -7.09
C ARG A 4 -15.12 -28.88 -7.14
N PRO A 5 -15.73 -28.04 -6.28
CA PRO A 5 -15.26 -26.69 -6.13
C PRO A 5 -13.78 -26.80 -5.73
N GLY A 6 -12.88 -26.41 -6.63
CA GLY A 6 -11.49 -26.21 -6.29
C GLY A 6 -11.49 -25.30 -5.07
N THR A 7 -10.85 -25.74 -3.98
CA THR A 7 -10.63 -24.90 -2.82
C THR A 7 -9.78 -23.73 -3.28
N THR A 8 -10.43 -22.65 -3.66
CA THR A 8 -9.77 -21.41 -4.05
C THR A 8 -9.16 -20.87 -2.78
N GLU A 9 -7.84 -21.03 -2.63
CA GLU A 9 -7.07 -20.39 -1.57
C GLU A 9 -6.87 -18.93 -1.97
N PRO A 10 -7.64 -17.96 -1.45
CA PRO A 10 -7.65 -16.62 -2.01
C PRO A 10 -6.46 -15.82 -1.47
N HIS A 11 -5.88 -15.01 -2.35
CA HIS A 11 -4.94 -13.96 -1.99
C HIS A 11 -5.70 -12.64 -1.78
N LEU A 12 -5.51 -11.99 -0.63
CA LEU A 12 -6.04 -10.67 -0.36
C LEU A 12 -5.01 -9.62 -0.76
N SER A 13 -5.37 -8.73 -1.68
CA SER A 13 -4.58 -7.54 -2.00
C SER A 13 -5.26 -6.32 -1.39
N VAL A 14 -4.50 -5.49 -0.71
CA VAL A 14 -5.00 -4.30 -0.02
C VAL A 14 -4.28 -3.05 -0.50
N LEU A 15 -5.04 -1.98 -0.70
CA LEU A 15 -4.54 -0.65 -1.01
C LEU A 15 -5.04 0.33 0.05
N SER A 16 -4.13 1.09 0.64
CA SER A 16 -4.46 2.26 1.47
C SER A 16 -3.93 3.51 0.78
N ALA A 17 -4.72 4.56 0.70
CA ALA A 17 -4.30 5.87 0.21
C ALA A 17 -5.03 6.96 1.01
N PRO A 18 -4.55 8.21 1.01
CA PRO A 18 -5.28 9.29 1.66
C PRO A 18 -6.67 9.45 1.03
N GLY A 19 -7.71 9.40 1.87
CA GLY A 19 -9.11 9.50 1.47
C GLY A 19 -9.71 8.26 0.81
N LEU A 20 -8.94 7.16 0.66
CA LEU A 20 -9.42 5.95 -0.01
C LEU A 20 -8.73 4.68 0.49
N ALA A 21 -9.49 3.62 0.72
CA ALA A 21 -8.97 2.27 0.84
C ALA A 21 -9.64 1.35 -0.18
N ALA A 22 -8.95 0.29 -0.57
CA ALA A 22 -9.51 -0.75 -1.42
C ALA A 22 -8.95 -2.12 -1.08
N TRP A 23 -9.71 -3.15 -1.39
CA TRP A 23 -9.23 -4.53 -1.29
C TRP A 23 -9.77 -5.37 -2.44
N SER A 24 -9.01 -6.39 -2.83
CA SER A 24 -9.45 -7.43 -3.74
C SER A 24 -9.10 -8.81 -3.23
N LEU A 25 -9.98 -9.77 -3.51
CA LEU A 25 -9.67 -11.19 -3.39
C LEU A 25 -9.36 -11.73 -4.76
N ASN A 26 -8.21 -12.37 -4.87
CA ASN A 26 -7.73 -12.93 -6.11
C ASN A 26 -7.57 -14.43 -5.93
N ASP A 27 -8.02 -15.18 -6.93
CA ASP A 27 -7.67 -16.59 -7.06
C ASP A 27 -6.16 -16.70 -7.22
N ARG A 28 -5.52 -17.50 -6.38
CA ARG A 28 -4.06 -17.55 -6.30
C ARG A 28 -3.42 -18.27 -7.50
N ASP A 29 -4.13 -19.20 -8.12
CA ASP A 29 -3.61 -20.02 -9.20
C ASP A 29 -3.75 -19.32 -10.56
N THR A 30 -4.86 -18.60 -10.74
CA THR A 30 -5.22 -17.95 -12.02
C THR A 30 -5.01 -16.44 -12.00
N GLY A 31 -4.93 -15.83 -10.82
CA GLY A 31 -4.92 -14.36 -10.66
C GLY A 31 -6.28 -13.72 -10.90
N ALA A 32 -7.36 -14.48 -11.06
CA ALA A 32 -8.69 -13.94 -11.32
C ALA A 32 -9.21 -13.17 -10.10
N CYS A 33 -9.69 -11.95 -10.29
CA CYS A 33 -10.35 -11.18 -9.24
C CYS A 33 -11.71 -11.80 -8.93
N LEU A 34 -11.86 -12.31 -7.70
CA LEU A 34 -13.07 -12.95 -7.18
C LEU A 34 -14.00 -11.94 -6.51
N ALA A 35 -13.44 -10.92 -5.87
CA ALA A 35 -14.17 -9.84 -5.24
C ALA A 35 -13.31 -8.57 -5.18
N PHE A 36 -13.94 -7.41 -5.22
CA PHE A 36 -13.29 -6.11 -5.11
C PHE A 36 -14.20 -5.12 -4.40
N HIS A 37 -13.61 -4.30 -3.54
CA HIS A 37 -14.32 -3.22 -2.89
C HIS A 37 -13.43 -1.99 -2.71
N VAL A 38 -14.07 -0.82 -2.78
CA VAL A 38 -13.47 0.50 -2.53
C VAL A 38 -14.29 1.15 -1.44
N MET A 39 -13.59 1.77 -0.49
CA MET A 39 -14.16 2.39 0.69
C MET A 39 -13.42 3.69 1.00
N ALA A 40 -14.03 4.51 1.85
CA ALA A 40 -13.32 5.64 2.44
C ALA A 40 -12.22 5.13 3.39
N ASP A 41 -11.14 5.89 3.54
CA ASP A 41 -10.00 5.50 4.40
C ASP A 41 -10.33 5.50 5.89
N ASP A 42 -11.29 6.33 6.32
CA ASP A 42 -11.74 6.45 7.70
C ASP A 42 -12.49 5.21 8.21
N GLU A 43 -13.09 4.43 7.29
CA GLU A 43 -13.70 3.12 7.59
C GLU A 43 -12.64 2.06 7.94
N GLY A 44 -11.37 2.28 7.56
CA GLY A 44 -10.25 1.39 7.81
C GLY A 44 -10.41 0.01 7.15
N PHE A 45 -9.60 -0.96 7.60
CA PHE A 45 -9.68 -2.34 7.09
C PHE A 45 -10.65 -3.22 7.88
N ASP A 46 -11.62 -2.61 8.56
CA ASP A 46 -12.62 -3.31 9.38
C ASP A 46 -13.88 -3.79 8.64
N ASP A 47 -13.84 -3.77 7.30
CA ASP A 47 -14.92 -4.27 6.45
C ASP A 47 -15.25 -5.74 6.76
N PRO A 48 -16.50 -6.06 7.15
CA PRO A 48 -16.92 -7.43 7.47
C PRO A 48 -16.91 -8.37 6.25
N ARG A 49 -16.80 -7.83 5.02
CA ARG A 49 -16.70 -8.61 3.79
C ARG A 49 -15.28 -9.07 3.50
N ILE A 50 -14.25 -8.48 4.13
CA ILE A 50 -12.88 -8.96 4.01
C ILE A 50 -12.79 -10.33 4.72
N PRO A 51 -12.23 -11.38 4.08
CA PRO A 51 -12.07 -12.67 4.71
C PRO A 51 -11.22 -12.59 5.97
N LYS A 52 -11.58 -13.41 6.96
CA LYS A 52 -10.86 -13.47 8.24
C LYS A 52 -9.54 -14.24 8.17
N ASP A 53 -9.41 -15.14 7.20
CA ASP A 53 -8.26 -16.04 7.06
C ASP A 53 -7.88 -16.21 5.58
N PRO A 54 -7.45 -15.12 4.90
CA PRO A 54 -6.91 -15.24 3.55
C PRO A 54 -5.62 -16.06 3.58
N ARG A 55 -5.36 -16.84 2.53
CA ARG A 55 -4.16 -17.69 2.47
C ARG A 55 -2.87 -16.87 2.50
N SER A 56 -2.93 -15.69 1.91
CA SER A 56 -1.82 -14.73 1.85
C SER A 56 -2.39 -13.33 1.68
N VAL A 57 -1.62 -12.34 2.14
CA VAL A 57 -1.97 -10.93 2.06
C VAL A 57 -0.82 -10.17 1.41
N SER A 58 -1.13 -9.29 0.48
CA SER A 58 -0.25 -8.21 0.04
C SER A 58 -0.93 -6.88 0.31
N PHE A 59 -0.15 -5.86 0.64
CA PHE A 59 -0.68 -4.53 0.82
C PHE A 59 0.26 -3.46 0.27
N ILE A 60 -0.33 -2.34 -0.14
CA ILE A 60 0.37 -1.14 -0.55
C ILE A 60 -0.25 0.03 0.21
N THR A 61 0.57 0.78 0.94
CA THR A 61 0.21 2.09 1.48
C THR A 61 0.74 3.16 0.52
N LEU A 62 -0.13 3.77 -0.26
CA LEU A 62 0.23 4.88 -1.13
C LEU A 62 0.54 6.11 -0.28
N PRO A 63 1.67 6.77 -0.54
CA PRO A 63 2.02 7.99 0.18
C PRO A 63 1.09 9.13 -0.23
N GLU A 64 0.83 10.03 0.70
CA GLU A 64 0.17 11.29 0.36
C GLU A 64 1.04 12.09 -0.59
N TRP A 65 2.31 12.27 -0.23
CA TRP A 65 3.29 13.00 -1.02
C TRP A 65 4.45 12.08 -1.36
N SER A 66 4.84 12.06 -2.63
CA SER A 66 6.07 11.40 -3.08
C SER A 66 6.77 12.20 -4.16
N THR A 67 8.08 12.02 -4.27
CA THR A 67 8.87 12.54 -5.38
C THR A 67 10.06 11.64 -5.66
N LEU A 68 10.41 11.49 -6.94
CA LEU A 68 11.67 10.87 -7.36
C LEU A 68 12.76 11.94 -7.41
N VAL A 69 13.82 11.74 -6.65
CA VAL A 69 14.99 12.62 -6.60
C VAL A 69 16.17 11.88 -7.24
N PRO A 70 16.86 12.44 -8.23
CA PRO A 70 18.09 11.84 -8.75
C PRO A 70 19.09 11.59 -7.61
N GLY A 71 19.70 10.39 -7.57
CA GLY A 71 20.55 9.97 -6.44
C GLY A 71 21.77 10.87 -6.21
N SER A 72 22.25 11.56 -7.25
CA SER A 72 23.33 12.54 -7.15
C SER A 72 22.94 13.88 -6.51
N THR A 73 21.64 14.12 -6.29
CA THR A 73 21.09 15.41 -5.84
C THR A 73 20.46 15.37 -4.45
N LEU A 74 20.23 14.18 -3.89
CA LEU A 74 19.67 14.03 -2.55
C LEU A 74 20.79 14.11 -1.50
N ALA A 75 20.84 15.22 -0.76
CA ALA A 75 21.73 15.36 0.39
C ALA A 75 21.06 14.77 1.64
N PRO A 76 21.79 14.08 2.53
CA PRO A 76 21.20 13.58 3.77
C PRO A 76 20.51 14.69 4.57
N GLY A 77 19.25 14.50 4.94
CA GLY A 77 18.46 15.49 5.67
C GLY A 77 17.75 16.52 4.80
N SER A 78 17.88 16.47 3.45
CA SER A 78 17.18 17.37 2.53
C SER A 78 15.85 16.82 2.00
N GLU A 79 15.43 15.62 2.44
CA GLU A 79 14.27 14.86 1.96
C GLU A 79 12.98 15.69 2.03
N ALA A 80 12.71 16.29 3.21
CA ALA A 80 11.53 17.12 3.44
C ALA A 80 11.49 18.34 2.52
N ALA A 81 12.66 18.94 2.22
CA ALA A 81 12.75 20.11 1.35
C ALA A 81 12.46 19.75 -0.12
N HIS A 82 12.87 18.57 -0.56
CA HIS A 82 12.52 18.09 -1.91
C HIS A 82 11.02 17.84 -2.05
N LEU A 83 10.39 17.22 -1.05
CA LEU A 83 8.94 17.07 -1.03
C LEU A 83 8.24 18.42 -1.03
N ALA A 84 8.71 19.36 -0.21
CA ALA A 84 8.12 20.69 -0.13
C ALA A 84 8.22 21.49 -1.42
N LEU A 85 9.34 21.35 -2.14
CA LEU A 85 9.52 21.98 -3.44
C LEU A 85 8.49 21.49 -4.47
N VAL A 86 8.16 20.19 -4.45
CA VAL A 86 7.26 19.56 -5.43
C VAL A 86 5.79 19.75 -5.07
N HIS A 87 5.44 19.61 -3.79
CA HIS A 87 4.06 19.61 -3.31
C HIS A 87 3.60 20.96 -2.75
N GLY A 88 4.50 21.93 -2.57
CA GLY A 88 4.16 23.30 -2.20
C GLY A 88 3.85 23.53 -0.71
N GLY A 89 4.17 22.57 0.16
CA GLY A 89 4.01 22.68 1.62
C GLY A 89 5.05 21.85 2.37
N LEU A 90 5.08 21.89 3.70
CA LEU A 90 5.96 20.98 4.46
C LEU A 90 5.23 19.66 4.69
N PRO A 91 5.89 18.50 4.48
CA PRO A 91 5.26 17.22 4.73
C PRO A 91 4.98 17.04 6.22
N GLU A 92 3.80 16.53 6.54
CA GLU A 92 3.42 16.09 7.89
C GLU A 92 3.44 14.57 7.92
N GLY A 93 4.16 13.96 8.87
CA GLY A 93 4.25 12.50 9.01
C GLY A 93 5.66 11.94 8.91
N ALA A 94 5.76 10.61 8.87
CA ALA A 94 7.03 9.90 8.79
C ALA A 94 7.57 9.96 7.36
N LEU A 95 8.81 10.42 7.20
CA LEU A 95 9.49 10.42 5.92
C LEU A 95 10.22 9.11 5.70
N ARG A 96 10.09 8.56 4.49
CA ARG A 96 10.87 7.42 4.01
C ARG A 96 11.55 7.76 2.70
N ASP A 97 12.75 7.21 2.53
CA ASP A 97 13.50 7.24 1.29
C ASP A 97 13.79 5.81 0.83
N GLU A 98 13.46 5.52 -0.43
CA GLU A 98 13.62 4.20 -1.03
C GLU A 98 14.44 4.30 -2.32
N PRO A 99 15.58 3.60 -2.44
CA PRO A 99 16.36 3.64 -3.65
C PRO A 99 15.62 2.93 -4.81
N VAL A 100 15.67 3.53 -5.99
CA VAL A 100 15.15 2.97 -7.25
C VAL A 100 16.32 2.82 -8.24
N PRO A 101 17.12 1.73 -8.13
CA PRO A 101 18.39 1.60 -8.84
C PRO A 101 18.27 1.71 -10.36
N GLN A 102 17.17 1.19 -10.92
CA GLN A 102 16.89 1.19 -12.36
C GLN A 102 16.77 2.61 -12.93
N LEU A 103 16.44 3.59 -12.08
CA LEU A 103 16.30 5.00 -12.45
C LEU A 103 17.45 5.86 -11.92
N SER A 104 18.42 5.27 -11.21
CA SER A 104 19.48 6.01 -10.50
C SER A 104 18.91 7.14 -9.63
N ALA A 105 17.79 6.87 -8.96
CA ALA A 105 17.02 7.83 -8.19
C ALA A 105 16.64 7.25 -6.82
N THR A 106 16.19 8.12 -5.93
CA THR A 106 15.60 7.78 -4.64
C THR A 106 14.17 8.33 -4.62
N CYS A 107 13.20 7.46 -4.30
CA CYS A 107 11.83 7.88 -4.03
C CYS A 107 11.75 8.37 -2.59
N VAL A 108 11.49 9.66 -2.41
CA VAL A 108 11.22 10.24 -1.10
C VAL A 108 9.71 10.38 -0.95
N HIS A 109 9.15 9.90 0.15
CA HIS A 109 7.71 9.94 0.36
C HIS A 109 7.29 10.04 1.83
N VAL A 110 6.08 10.54 2.07
CA VAL A 110 5.42 10.50 3.38
C VAL A 110 4.74 9.15 3.54
N HIS A 111 5.10 8.42 4.58
CA HIS A 111 4.56 7.11 4.87
C HIS A 111 3.45 7.18 5.92
N ASP A 112 2.36 6.45 5.68
CA ASP A 112 1.25 6.31 6.63
C ASP A 112 1.49 5.12 7.57
N ASP A 113 2.18 5.39 8.68
CA ASP A 113 2.45 4.38 9.73
C ASP A 113 1.15 3.83 10.35
N ARG A 114 0.06 4.62 10.36
CA ARG A 114 -1.20 4.20 10.99
C ARG A 114 -1.88 3.12 10.15
N ALA A 115 -2.01 3.33 8.85
CA ALA A 115 -2.60 2.35 7.94
C ALA A 115 -1.78 1.06 7.90
N GLU A 116 -0.44 1.16 7.83
CA GLU A 116 0.45 -0.01 7.88
C GLU A 116 0.25 -0.79 9.19
N HIS A 117 0.23 -0.11 10.34
CA HIS A 117 0.08 -0.76 11.63
C HIS A 117 -1.30 -1.45 11.78
N GLN A 118 -2.38 -0.83 11.29
CA GLN A 118 -3.71 -1.45 11.28
C GLN A 118 -3.72 -2.75 10.48
N LEU A 119 -3.08 -2.75 9.31
CA LEU A 119 -2.99 -3.93 8.45
C LEU A 119 -2.19 -5.06 9.09
N LEU A 120 -1.01 -4.75 9.61
CA LEU A 120 -0.15 -5.74 10.27
C LEU A 120 -0.77 -6.32 11.55
N THR A 121 -1.59 -5.52 12.25
CA THR A 121 -2.34 -6.01 13.41
C THR A 121 -3.46 -6.98 13.00
N ARG A 122 -4.16 -6.70 11.90
CA ARG A 122 -5.28 -7.52 11.42
C ARG A 122 -4.82 -8.79 10.71
N PHE A 123 -3.72 -8.71 9.96
CA PHE A 123 -3.15 -9.79 9.16
C PHE A 123 -1.67 -9.98 9.52
N PRO A 124 -1.39 -10.62 10.67
CA PRO A 124 -0.02 -10.87 11.09
C PRO A 124 0.66 -11.90 10.18
N SER A 125 1.98 -11.77 10.06
CA SER A 125 2.87 -12.63 9.26
C SER A 125 3.00 -14.05 9.79
#